data_AF-A0A3B8LCH9-F1
#
_entry.id   AF-A0A3B8LCH9-F1
#
_cell.length_a   1.000
_cell.length_b   1.000
_cell.length_c   1.000
_cell.angle_alpha   90.00
_cell.angle_beta   90.00
_cell.angle_gamma   90.00
#
_symmetry.space_group_name_H-M   'P 1'
#
loop_
_entity.id
_entity.type
_entity.pdbx_description
1 polymer ?
#
loop_
_entity_poly.entity_id
_entity_poly.type
_entity_poly.pdbx_seq_one_letter_code
_entity_poly.pdbx_strand_id
1 'polypeptide(L)'
;MANNVQVETLDISPVGRVEGDLDIRVDIEDGHVVNAWTQAEMFRGFEVILRGKDPQSGLVVTPRACGICGASHLSCASWALDTAYQTHVPRNAILARNLGQLTESIQSIPRYFYGLYAIDMVNPKYKGSKYYEEACKRFAPFTGTSYELGVTISGKPVEIYALLGGQWPHSSYMVPGGVMCAPTLTDITRAWSILEYFRRNWLEPCWLGCSLERYEEIQTYDDFMAWMDEKPEHANSDLAFYWKAGLDYGLDKYGAGCGRYITWGYLPHEDRYQHPTIDNRNDAVIMKSGIYNSHNDSHITMEQARVRENTSHAWYSEGNGDFHPFDRTVSAISNNETNFDGNYTWCTAVSDVELGRCEAGPLSRQLVAGGKHGQGWQHHDPFILNVFKAVGGASLHLRQLARVHELVKLYREAERCLREIKLDEPFYIKP
;
A
#
# COMPACT_ATOMS: atom_id res chain seq x y z
N MET A 1 9.02 -40.36 29.06
CA MET A 1 10.21 -39.63 28.60
C MET A 1 9.67 -38.33 28.01
N ALA A 2 10.01 -37.18 28.60
CA ALA A 2 9.64 -35.91 27.99
C ALA A 2 10.50 -35.77 26.72
N ASN A 3 9.87 -35.74 25.55
CA ASN A 3 10.57 -35.35 24.33
C ASN A 3 11.00 -33.89 24.54
N ASN A 4 12.30 -33.65 24.72
CA ASN A 4 12.85 -32.32 24.58
C ASN A 4 12.66 -31.94 23.12
N VAL A 5 11.62 -31.15 22.83
CA VAL A 5 11.44 -30.59 21.50
C VAL A 5 12.57 -29.59 21.29
N GLN A 6 13.36 -29.80 20.24
CA GLN A 6 14.51 -28.96 19.92
C GLN A 6 14.03 -27.73 19.15
N VAL A 7 14.27 -26.54 19.70
CA VAL A 7 14.02 -25.27 19.01
C VAL A 7 15.23 -24.95 18.12
N GLU A 8 14.97 -24.71 16.83
CA GLU A 8 15.96 -24.24 15.85
C GLU A 8 15.77 -22.74 15.60
N THR A 9 16.83 -21.95 15.72
CA THR A 9 16.81 -20.54 15.34
C THR A 9 17.33 -20.37 13.91
N LEU A 10 16.61 -19.60 13.10
CA LEU A 10 17.02 -19.18 11.76
C LEU A 10 17.07 -17.65 11.68
N ASP A 11 18.25 -17.13 11.32
CA ASP A 11 18.46 -15.72 10.99
C ASP A 11 18.45 -15.52 9.47
N ILE A 12 17.54 -14.67 8.99
CA ILE A 12 17.37 -14.30 7.59
C ILE A 12 17.88 -12.86 7.45
N SER A 13 19.16 -12.72 7.09
CA SER A 13 19.85 -11.44 6.97
C SER A 13 20.75 -11.42 5.72
N PRO A 14 20.59 -10.45 4.80
CA PRO A 14 19.45 -9.53 4.69
C PRO A 14 18.22 -10.23 4.09
N VAL A 15 17.02 -9.74 4.42
CA VAL A 15 15.81 -10.08 3.67
C VAL A 15 15.87 -9.41 2.30
N GLY A 16 16.00 -10.22 1.24
CA GLY A 16 16.01 -9.72 -0.14
C GLY A 16 14.62 -9.35 -0.68
N ARG A 17 14.59 -8.59 -1.79
CA ARG A 17 13.35 -8.17 -2.50
C ARG A 17 12.35 -7.38 -1.64
N VAL A 18 12.87 -6.60 -0.71
CA VAL A 18 12.15 -5.55 0.02
C VAL A 18 12.92 -4.24 -0.08
N GLU A 19 12.32 -3.14 0.33
CA GLU A 19 13.01 -1.85 0.46
C GLU A 19 13.55 -1.67 1.87
N GLY A 20 14.75 -1.10 1.98
CA GLY A 20 15.46 -0.93 3.24
C GLY A 20 16.21 -2.18 3.71
N ASP A 21 16.88 -2.03 4.86
CA ASP A 21 17.63 -3.10 5.51
C ASP A 21 16.75 -3.74 6.59
N LEU A 22 16.21 -4.92 6.26
CA LEU A 22 15.35 -5.70 7.14
C LEU A 22 15.98 -7.08 7.35
N ASP A 23 16.10 -7.44 8.62
CA ASP A 23 16.49 -8.76 9.07
C ASP A 23 15.31 -9.42 9.80
N ILE A 24 15.19 -10.74 9.64
CA ILE A 24 14.17 -11.54 10.32
C ILE A 24 14.85 -12.68 11.06
N ARG A 25 14.59 -12.78 12.36
CA ARG A 25 14.92 -13.96 13.16
C ARG A 25 13.65 -14.74 13.44
N VAL A 26 13.70 -16.06 13.32
CA VAL A 26 12.60 -16.95 13.73
C VAL A 26 13.12 -18.09 14.58
N ASP A 27 12.30 -18.51 15.54
CA ASP A 27 12.47 -19.80 16.22
C ASP A 27 11.46 -20.78 15.67
N ILE A 28 11.92 -21.99 15.41
CA ILE A 28 11.17 -23.07 14.77
C ILE A 28 11.12 -24.26 15.72
N GLU A 29 9.90 -24.72 16.01
CA GLU A 29 9.61 -25.90 16.82
C GLU A 29 8.71 -26.84 16.00
N ASP A 30 9.11 -28.10 15.83
CA ASP A 30 8.37 -29.11 15.04
C ASP A 30 7.96 -28.63 13.62
N GLY A 31 8.82 -27.84 12.98
CA GLY A 31 8.57 -27.28 11.64
C GLY A 31 7.63 -26.08 11.60
N HIS A 32 7.22 -25.55 12.76
CA HIS A 32 6.39 -24.37 12.91
C HIS A 32 7.18 -23.21 13.51
N VAL A 33 7.02 -22.02 12.95
CA VAL A 33 7.56 -20.78 13.55
C VAL A 33 6.78 -20.49 14.84
N VAL A 34 7.48 -20.46 15.97
CA VAL A 34 6.91 -20.17 17.30
C VAL A 34 7.24 -18.76 17.79
N ASN A 35 8.37 -18.19 17.35
CA ASN A 35 8.72 -16.78 17.59
C ASN A 35 9.24 -16.13 16.29
N ALA A 36 9.03 -14.83 16.16
CA ALA A 36 9.56 -14.04 15.05
C ALA A 36 9.92 -12.63 15.51
N TRP A 37 11.09 -12.13 15.10
CA TRP A 37 11.56 -10.77 15.34
C TRP A 37 11.86 -10.10 14.00
N THR A 38 11.35 -8.88 13.83
CA THR A 38 11.58 -8.04 12.64
C THR A 38 12.50 -6.88 12.99
N GLN A 39 13.72 -6.91 12.47
CA GLN A 39 14.80 -5.99 12.80
C GLN A 39 15.04 -5.03 11.64
N ALA A 40 14.66 -3.76 11.82
CA ALA A 40 15.03 -2.70 10.90
C ALA A 40 16.41 -2.19 11.29
N GLU A 41 17.39 -2.38 10.41
CA GLU A 41 18.81 -2.15 10.69
C GLU A 41 19.27 -0.71 10.46
N MET A 42 18.51 0.06 9.68
CA MET A 42 18.91 1.42 9.29
C MET A 42 18.10 2.51 9.99
N PHE A 43 18.80 3.50 10.55
CA PHE A 43 18.23 4.79 10.96
C PHE A 43 18.83 5.95 10.16
N ARG A 44 17.94 6.79 9.60
CA ARG A 44 18.33 8.01 8.86
C ARG A 44 17.96 9.32 9.56
N GLY A 45 17.03 9.28 10.51
CA GLY A 45 16.71 10.43 11.36
C GLY A 45 16.06 11.64 10.68
N PHE A 46 15.19 11.44 9.68
CA PHE A 46 14.50 12.56 8.99
C PHE A 46 13.76 13.51 9.94
N GLU A 47 13.11 12.99 10.98
CA GLU A 47 12.41 13.79 11.99
C GLU A 47 13.37 14.65 12.81
N VAL A 48 14.58 14.14 13.07
CA VAL A 48 15.65 14.90 13.75
C VAL A 48 16.20 15.99 12.83
N ILE A 49 16.43 15.66 11.55
CA ILE A 49 16.94 16.59 10.53
C ILE A 49 16.00 17.79 10.33
N LEU A 50 14.68 17.57 10.40
CA LEU A 50 13.68 18.61 10.18
C LEU A 50 13.49 19.57 11.36
N ARG A 51 14.04 19.29 12.55
CA ARG A 51 13.93 20.18 13.71
C ARG A 51 14.56 21.54 13.44
N GLY A 52 13.80 22.61 13.74
CA GLY A 52 14.25 23.99 13.54
C GLY A 52 14.44 24.41 12.08
N LYS A 53 14.01 23.60 11.12
CA LYS A 53 13.99 23.96 9.70
C LYS A 53 12.67 24.63 9.34
N ASP A 54 12.65 25.33 8.20
CA ASP A 54 11.40 25.82 7.61
C ASP A 54 10.44 24.62 7.41
N PRO A 55 9.17 24.69 7.84
CA PRO A 55 8.21 23.59 7.69
C PRO A 55 8.09 23.08 6.25
N GLN A 56 8.25 23.94 5.24
CA GLN A 56 8.22 23.56 3.83
C GLN A 56 9.41 22.69 3.41
N SER A 57 10.50 22.67 4.18
CA SER A 57 11.62 21.74 3.97
C SER A 57 11.14 20.28 3.99
N GLY A 58 10.05 19.98 4.72
CA GLY A 58 9.42 18.67 4.73
C GLY A 58 8.98 18.18 3.34
N LEU A 59 8.58 19.09 2.45
CA LEU A 59 8.17 18.76 1.06
C LEU A 59 9.35 18.24 0.22
N VAL A 60 10.57 18.63 0.56
CA VAL A 60 11.78 18.15 -0.13
C VAL A 60 12.38 16.95 0.59
N VAL A 61 12.41 16.98 1.93
CA VAL A 61 13.11 15.98 2.75
C VAL A 61 12.31 14.69 2.89
N THR A 62 11.01 14.76 3.19
CA THR A 62 10.21 13.55 3.47
C THR A 62 10.06 12.60 2.27
N PRO A 63 9.99 13.05 0.99
CA PRO A 63 9.95 12.12 -0.14
C PRO A 63 11.22 11.28 -0.29
N ARG A 64 12.34 11.65 0.36
CA ARG A 64 13.58 10.87 0.38
C ARG A 64 13.58 9.81 1.49
N ALA A 65 12.54 9.76 2.32
CA ALA A 65 12.32 8.65 3.23
C ALA A 65 12.19 7.32 2.47
N CYS A 66 11.63 7.29 1.26
CA CYS A 66 11.62 6.09 0.43
C CYS A 66 11.61 6.46 -1.06
N GLY A 67 12.42 5.76 -1.86
CA GLY A 67 12.45 5.93 -3.33
C GLY A 67 11.29 5.27 -4.06
N ILE A 68 10.60 4.32 -3.42
CA ILE A 68 9.48 3.58 -4.00
C ILE A 68 8.15 4.31 -3.76
N CYS A 69 7.92 4.78 -2.53
CA CYS A 69 6.68 5.48 -2.13
C CYS A 69 6.91 6.98 -1.81
N GLY A 70 7.81 7.63 -2.55
CA GLY A 70 8.19 9.02 -2.33
C GLY A 70 7.03 10.01 -2.52
N ALA A 71 6.10 9.76 -3.44
CA ALA A 71 4.92 10.61 -3.63
C ALA A 71 3.98 10.53 -2.44
N SER A 72 3.84 9.35 -1.83
CA SER A 72 3.05 9.16 -0.62
C SER A 72 3.55 10.06 0.51
N HIS A 73 4.87 10.12 0.73
CA HIS A 73 5.48 11.04 1.69
C HIS A 73 5.27 12.52 1.31
N LEU A 74 5.44 12.89 0.04
CA LEU A 74 5.20 14.25 -0.44
C LEU A 74 3.75 14.71 -0.18
N SER A 75 2.78 13.83 -0.44
CA SER A 75 1.37 14.12 -0.19
C SER A 75 1.08 14.27 1.30
N CYS A 76 1.60 13.38 2.15
CA CYS A 76 1.43 13.50 3.60
C CYS A 76 2.02 14.80 4.14
N ALA A 77 3.22 15.19 3.69
CA ALA A 77 3.82 16.48 4.06
C ALA A 77 2.99 17.67 3.56
N SER A 78 2.46 17.60 2.34
CA SER A 78 1.59 18.66 1.79
C SER A 78 0.29 18.80 2.57
N TRP A 79 -0.36 17.67 2.90
CA TRP A 79 -1.59 17.67 3.70
C TRP A 79 -1.37 18.21 5.10
N ALA A 80 -0.26 17.82 5.75
CA ALA A 80 0.10 18.33 7.07
C ALA A 80 0.29 19.85 7.05
N LEU A 81 0.97 20.39 6.03
CA LEU A 81 1.17 21.83 5.88
C LEU A 81 -0.12 22.56 5.48
N ASP A 82 -0.97 21.97 4.63
CA ASP A 82 -2.26 22.55 4.30
C ASP A 82 -3.13 22.74 5.54
N THR A 83 -3.20 21.71 6.41
CA THR A 83 -3.91 21.79 7.68
C THR A 83 -3.26 22.79 8.64
N ALA A 84 -1.93 22.79 8.77
CA ALA A 84 -1.22 23.70 9.66
C ALA A 84 -1.36 25.17 9.25
N TYR A 85 -1.36 25.46 7.94
CA TYR A 85 -1.48 26.81 7.38
C TYR A 85 -2.94 27.22 7.12
N GLN A 86 -3.90 26.34 7.39
CA GLN A 86 -5.33 26.59 7.16
C GLN A 86 -5.62 27.00 5.70
N THR A 87 -4.98 26.31 4.76
CA THR A 87 -5.02 26.70 3.35
C THR A 87 -6.42 26.53 2.75
N HIS A 88 -6.67 27.28 1.68
CA HIS A 88 -7.72 26.93 0.73
C HIS A 88 -7.09 26.22 -0.47
N VAL A 89 -7.27 24.91 -0.57
CA VAL A 89 -6.69 24.09 -1.64
C VAL A 89 -7.65 24.06 -2.84
N PRO A 90 -7.26 24.57 -4.02
CA PRO A 90 -8.13 24.54 -5.20
C PRO A 90 -8.50 23.14 -5.63
N ARG A 91 -9.71 22.99 -6.18
CA ARG A 91 -10.24 21.73 -6.74
C ARG A 91 -9.24 21.03 -7.66
N ASN A 92 -8.71 21.76 -8.64
CA ASN A 92 -7.73 21.22 -9.59
C ASN A 92 -6.41 20.77 -8.94
N ALA A 93 -5.99 21.44 -7.87
CA ALA A 93 -4.78 21.03 -7.16
C ALA A 93 -4.99 19.69 -6.44
N ILE A 94 -6.17 19.47 -5.86
CA ILE A 94 -6.54 18.19 -5.24
C ILE A 94 -6.52 17.08 -6.29
N LEU A 95 -7.13 17.29 -7.46
CA LEU A 95 -7.12 16.33 -8.56
C LEU A 95 -5.71 16.02 -9.08
N ALA A 96 -4.86 17.04 -9.27
CA ALA A 96 -3.48 16.87 -9.72
C ALA A 96 -2.61 16.12 -8.70
N ARG A 97 -2.82 16.34 -7.40
CA ARG A 97 -2.14 15.61 -6.34
C ARG A 97 -2.61 14.16 -6.24
N ASN A 98 -3.93 13.94 -6.35
CA ASN A 98 -4.51 12.60 -6.39
C ASN A 98 -3.92 11.79 -7.54
N LEU A 99 -3.86 12.37 -8.75
CA LEU A 99 -3.29 11.70 -9.92
C LEU A 99 -1.83 11.28 -9.69
N GLY A 100 -1.04 12.09 -8.97
CA GLY A 100 0.30 11.69 -8.54
C GLY A 100 0.30 10.47 -7.62
N GLN A 101 -0.51 10.45 -6.57
CA GLN A 101 -0.61 9.29 -5.68
C GLN A 101 -1.12 8.03 -6.38
N LEU A 102 -2.13 8.20 -7.24
CA LEU A 102 -2.75 7.11 -8.00
C LEU A 102 -1.73 6.45 -8.91
N THR A 103 -0.96 7.23 -9.66
CA THR A 103 0.04 6.71 -10.60
C THR A 103 1.21 6.01 -9.91
N GLU A 104 1.67 6.51 -8.76
CA GLU A 104 2.65 5.81 -7.90
C GLU A 104 2.10 4.49 -7.33
N SER A 105 0.80 4.43 -7.03
CA SER A 105 0.16 3.20 -6.56
C SER A 105 -0.03 2.19 -7.70
N ILE A 106 -0.52 2.64 -8.85
CA ILE A 106 -0.77 1.83 -10.05
C ILE A 106 0.54 1.20 -10.55
N GLN A 107 1.64 1.95 -10.64
CA GLN A 107 2.93 1.37 -11.06
C GLN A 107 3.46 0.32 -10.08
N SER A 108 3.23 0.53 -8.77
CA SER A 108 3.82 -0.30 -7.74
C SER A 108 3.25 -1.71 -7.74
N ILE A 109 2.01 -1.90 -8.19
CA ILE A 109 1.31 -3.19 -8.15
C ILE A 109 1.97 -4.23 -9.08
N PRO A 110 2.11 -4.01 -10.40
CA PRO A 110 2.82 -4.95 -11.27
C PRO A 110 4.30 -5.07 -10.89
N ARG A 111 4.97 -3.96 -10.54
CA ARG A 111 6.38 -3.99 -10.12
C ARG A 111 6.60 -4.89 -8.90
N TYR A 112 5.76 -4.73 -7.88
CA TYR A 112 5.76 -5.57 -6.68
C TYR A 112 5.45 -7.02 -7.04
N PHE A 113 4.38 -7.26 -7.81
CA PHE A 113 3.95 -8.62 -8.09
C PHE A 113 5.02 -9.39 -8.87
N TYR A 114 5.47 -8.88 -10.01
CA TYR A 114 6.42 -9.62 -10.85
C TYR A 114 7.86 -9.50 -10.35
N GLY A 115 8.27 -8.33 -9.87
CA GLY A 115 9.65 -8.05 -9.49
C GLY A 115 10.04 -8.53 -8.10
N LEU A 116 9.06 -8.68 -7.18
CA LEU A 116 9.34 -9.01 -5.77
C LEU A 116 8.64 -10.30 -5.35
N TYR A 117 7.33 -10.41 -5.56
CA TYR A 117 6.50 -11.48 -4.98
C TYR A 117 6.49 -12.78 -5.80
N ALA A 118 6.12 -12.72 -7.08
CA ALA A 118 5.90 -13.89 -7.93
C ALA A 118 7.17 -14.69 -8.20
N ILE A 119 8.36 -14.11 -7.98
CA ILE A 119 9.63 -14.83 -7.98
C ILE A 119 9.64 -15.94 -6.91
N ASP A 120 8.92 -15.79 -5.79
CA ASP A 120 8.80 -16.87 -4.81
C ASP A 120 7.97 -18.04 -5.33
N MET A 121 7.05 -17.79 -6.26
CA MET A 121 6.19 -18.82 -6.85
C MET A 121 6.93 -19.74 -7.81
N VAL A 122 8.16 -19.40 -8.21
CA VAL A 122 9.04 -20.24 -9.05
C VAL A 122 10.08 -21.00 -8.23
N ASN A 123 9.97 -20.98 -6.90
CA ASN A 123 10.89 -21.71 -6.03
C ASN A 123 10.79 -23.24 -6.26
N PRO A 124 11.93 -23.97 -6.40
CA PRO A 124 11.95 -25.42 -6.62
C PRO A 124 11.16 -26.27 -5.61
N LYS A 125 10.86 -25.75 -4.42
CA LYS A 125 9.99 -26.43 -3.44
C LYS A 125 8.60 -26.76 -4.01
N TYR A 126 8.15 -26.02 -5.01
CA TYR A 126 6.86 -26.22 -5.66
C TYR A 126 6.90 -27.17 -6.86
N LYS A 127 8.05 -27.80 -7.19
CA LYS A 127 8.19 -28.72 -8.35
C LYS A 127 7.16 -29.85 -8.43
N GLY A 128 6.60 -30.27 -7.29
CA GLY A 128 5.55 -31.30 -7.24
C GLY A 128 4.17 -30.80 -7.69
N SER A 129 3.97 -29.49 -7.80
CA SER A 129 2.72 -28.89 -8.25
C SER A 129 2.60 -28.93 -9.77
N LYS A 130 1.37 -29.20 -10.26
CA LYS A 130 1.00 -29.08 -11.67
C LYS A 130 1.13 -27.65 -12.22
N TYR A 131 1.21 -26.64 -11.35
CA TYR A 131 1.33 -25.23 -11.76
C TYR A 131 2.79 -24.76 -11.89
N TYR A 132 3.77 -25.55 -11.41
CA TYR A 132 5.16 -25.09 -11.30
C TYR A 132 5.80 -24.72 -12.64
N GLU A 133 5.63 -25.56 -13.67
CA GLU A 133 6.23 -25.31 -14.99
C GLU A 133 5.69 -24.03 -15.63
N GLU A 134 4.37 -23.82 -15.54
CA GLU A 134 3.73 -22.61 -16.05
C GLU A 134 4.10 -21.38 -15.20
N ALA A 135 4.27 -21.52 -13.87
CA ALA A 135 4.75 -20.45 -13.01
C ALA A 135 6.18 -20.03 -13.42
N CYS A 136 7.06 -20.99 -13.70
CA CYS A 136 8.41 -20.71 -14.20
C CYS A 136 8.36 -19.99 -15.55
N LYS A 137 7.51 -20.46 -16.48
CA LYS A 137 7.35 -19.83 -17.79
C LYS A 137 6.85 -18.38 -17.69
N ARG A 138 5.93 -18.08 -16.77
CA ARG A 138 5.34 -16.75 -16.62
C ARG A 138 6.19 -15.80 -15.79
N PHE A 139 6.66 -16.27 -14.63
CA PHE A 139 7.17 -15.41 -13.55
C PHE A 139 8.66 -15.55 -13.28
N ALA A 140 9.38 -16.43 -14.00
CA ALA A 140 10.83 -16.52 -13.82
C ALA A 140 11.50 -15.15 -14.06
N PRO A 141 12.39 -14.71 -13.16
CA PRO A 141 13.03 -13.42 -13.30
C PRO A 141 13.85 -13.37 -14.59
N PHE A 142 13.73 -12.26 -15.32
CA PHE A 142 14.40 -11.95 -16.59
C PHE A 142 14.01 -12.79 -17.80
N THR A 143 13.42 -13.98 -17.64
CA THR A 143 13.06 -14.87 -18.75
C THR A 143 11.57 -15.18 -18.85
N GLY A 144 10.79 -14.87 -17.81
CA GLY A 144 9.37 -15.16 -17.75
C GLY A 144 8.55 -14.23 -18.65
N THR A 145 7.58 -14.80 -19.37
CA THR A 145 6.76 -14.06 -20.34
C THR A 145 5.97 -12.91 -19.71
N SER A 146 5.43 -13.13 -18.51
CA SER A 146 4.69 -12.10 -17.78
C SER A 146 5.62 -11.21 -16.95
N TYR A 147 6.76 -11.74 -16.50
CA TYR A 147 7.75 -10.97 -15.75
C TYR A 147 8.24 -9.75 -16.55
N GLU A 148 8.69 -9.96 -17.80
CA GLU A 148 9.20 -8.87 -18.63
C GLU A 148 8.13 -7.81 -18.91
N LEU A 149 6.93 -8.24 -19.30
CA LEU A 149 5.79 -7.35 -19.53
C LEU A 149 5.43 -6.57 -18.27
N GLY A 150 5.30 -7.24 -17.12
CA GLY A 150 4.91 -6.63 -15.86
C GLY A 150 5.92 -5.62 -15.32
N VAL A 151 7.22 -5.92 -15.43
CA VAL A 151 8.27 -4.99 -15.01
C VAL A 151 8.34 -3.79 -15.95
N THR A 152 8.26 -3.98 -17.26
CA THR A 152 8.36 -2.87 -18.23
C THR A 152 7.12 -1.98 -18.22
N ILE A 153 5.92 -2.56 -18.15
CA ILE A 153 4.66 -1.80 -18.10
C ILE A 153 4.54 -0.96 -16.82
N SER A 154 5.15 -1.40 -15.73
CA SER A 154 5.19 -0.63 -14.48
C SER A 154 5.92 0.72 -14.63
N GLY A 155 6.76 0.90 -15.66
CA GLY A 155 7.36 2.20 -15.95
C GLY A 155 6.37 3.23 -16.50
N LYS A 156 5.22 2.81 -17.04
CA LYS A 156 4.30 3.69 -17.75
C LYS A 156 3.56 4.66 -16.83
N PRO A 157 2.91 4.24 -15.73
CA PRO A 157 2.16 5.18 -14.90
C PRO A 157 3.04 6.30 -14.31
N VAL A 158 4.32 6.05 -14.02
CA VAL A 158 5.22 7.10 -13.49
C VAL A 158 5.63 8.13 -14.53
N GLU A 159 5.47 7.87 -15.83
CA GLU A 159 5.57 8.92 -16.85
C GLU A 159 4.48 9.98 -16.65
N ILE A 160 3.26 9.58 -16.26
CA ILE A 160 2.18 10.51 -15.91
C ILE A 160 2.58 11.36 -14.70
N TYR A 161 3.17 10.72 -13.69
CA TYR A 161 3.69 11.43 -12.53
C TYR A 161 4.73 12.46 -12.93
N ALA A 162 5.67 12.12 -13.82
CA ALA A 162 6.70 13.04 -14.30
C ALA A 162 6.15 14.19 -15.15
N LEU A 163 5.07 13.98 -15.90
CA LEU A 163 4.39 15.06 -16.65
C LEU A 163 3.84 16.15 -15.71
N LEU A 164 3.35 15.76 -14.52
CA LEU A 164 2.78 16.69 -13.54
C LEU A 164 3.83 17.22 -12.57
N GLY A 165 4.71 16.33 -12.13
CA GLY A 165 5.66 16.54 -11.05
C GLY A 165 7.08 16.84 -11.49
N GLY A 166 7.35 16.90 -12.79
CA GLY A 166 8.67 17.09 -13.40
C GLY A 166 9.56 15.83 -13.39
N GLN A 167 9.50 15.00 -12.35
CA GLN A 167 10.27 13.76 -12.26
C GLN A 167 9.60 12.72 -11.35
N TRP A 168 9.95 11.45 -11.56
CA TRP A 168 9.78 10.39 -10.58
C TRP A 168 11.02 9.47 -10.63
N PRO A 169 11.60 9.07 -9.49
CA PRO A 169 11.18 9.32 -8.11
C PRO A 169 11.48 10.75 -7.60
N HIS A 170 10.98 11.07 -6.41
CA HIS A 170 11.33 12.26 -5.62
C HIS A 170 10.99 13.62 -6.27
N SER A 171 9.75 13.83 -6.69
CA SER A 171 9.25 15.17 -7.04
C SER A 171 9.10 16.09 -5.82
N SER A 172 8.84 17.37 -6.08
CA SER A 172 8.52 18.41 -5.10
C SER A 172 7.46 19.38 -5.63
N TYR A 173 6.55 18.89 -6.48
CA TYR A 173 5.53 19.73 -7.15
C TYR A 173 4.33 20.10 -6.28
N MET A 174 4.11 19.38 -5.17
CA MET A 174 3.04 19.67 -4.22
C MET A 174 3.52 20.71 -3.20
N VAL A 175 2.76 21.78 -3.01
CA VAL A 175 3.07 22.89 -2.08
C VAL A 175 1.82 23.35 -1.35
N PRO A 176 1.89 23.95 -0.15
CA PRO A 176 0.69 24.33 0.60
C PRO A 176 -0.18 25.27 -0.25
N GLY A 177 -1.48 25.00 -0.33
CA GLY A 177 -2.42 25.73 -1.18
C GLY A 177 -2.43 25.32 -2.65
N GLY A 178 -1.64 24.34 -3.09
CA GLY A 178 -1.85 23.68 -4.39
C GLY A 178 -0.68 22.91 -5.00
N VAL A 179 -0.40 23.15 -6.28
CA VAL A 179 0.73 22.58 -7.03
C VAL A 179 1.53 23.68 -7.73
N MET A 180 2.82 23.42 -7.94
CA MET A 180 3.78 24.40 -8.48
C MET A 180 3.51 24.82 -9.93
N CYS A 181 3.03 23.89 -10.76
CA CYS A 181 2.76 24.13 -12.17
C CYS A 181 1.41 23.52 -12.54
N ALA A 182 0.59 24.28 -13.27
CA ALA A 182 -0.61 23.75 -13.89
C ALA A 182 -0.21 22.87 -15.10
N PRO A 183 -0.80 21.67 -15.27
CA PRO A 183 -0.60 20.87 -16.48
C PRO A 183 -1.19 21.60 -17.69
N THR A 184 -0.64 21.31 -18.87
CA THR A 184 -1.21 21.75 -20.14
C THR A 184 -2.20 20.73 -20.70
N LEU A 185 -3.00 21.11 -21.70
CA LEU A 185 -3.85 20.16 -22.43
C LEU A 185 -3.03 19.00 -23.04
N THR A 186 -1.81 19.28 -23.49
CA THR A 186 -0.89 18.27 -24.00
C THR A 186 -0.48 17.28 -22.92
N ASP A 187 -0.23 17.74 -21.70
CA ASP A 187 0.12 16.85 -20.58
C ASP A 187 -1.05 15.93 -20.21
N ILE A 188 -2.27 16.48 -20.13
CA ILE A 188 -3.49 15.69 -19.87
C ILE A 188 -3.72 14.64 -20.97
N THR A 189 -3.59 15.03 -22.25
CA THR A 189 -3.78 14.13 -23.39
C THR A 189 -2.74 13.00 -23.42
N ARG A 190 -1.47 13.31 -23.11
CA ARG A 190 -0.41 12.32 -22.98
C ARG A 190 -0.67 11.37 -21.82
N ALA A 191 -1.06 11.92 -20.66
CA ALA A 191 -1.39 11.12 -19.49
C ALA A 191 -2.51 10.12 -19.76
N TRP A 192 -3.58 10.56 -20.45
CA TRP A 192 -4.66 9.68 -20.90
C TRP A 192 -4.15 8.54 -21.79
N SER A 193 -3.29 8.87 -22.75
CA SER A 193 -2.74 7.88 -23.69
C SER A 193 -1.87 6.83 -22.98
N ILE A 194 -1.08 7.26 -21.99
CA ILE A 194 -0.24 6.37 -21.16
C ILE A 194 -1.11 5.45 -20.30
N LEU A 195 -2.17 5.99 -19.69
CA LEU A 195 -3.11 5.22 -18.87
C LEU A 195 -3.84 4.17 -19.71
N GLU A 196 -4.33 4.54 -20.89
CA GLU A 196 -4.94 3.60 -21.84
C GLU A 196 -3.94 2.55 -22.36
N TYR A 197 -2.67 2.93 -22.57
CA TYR A 197 -1.63 1.97 -22.92
C TYR A 197 -1.44 0.93 -21.81
N PHE A 198 -1.37 1.36 -20.54
CA PHE A 198 -1.29 0.44 -19.39
C PHE A 198 -2.47 -0.54 -19.35
N ARG A 199 -3.70 -0.02 -19.57
CA ARG A 199 -4.92 -0.85 -19.59
C ARG A 199 -4.88 -1.91 -20.68
N ARG A 200 -4.66 -1.48 -21.92
CA ARG A 200 -4.81 -2.31 -23.11
C ARG A 200 -3.65 -3.26 -23.37
N ASN A 201 -2.47 -3.02 -22.79
CA ASN A 201 -1.29 -3.85 -23.03
C ASN A 201 -0.98 -4.79 -21.86
N TRP A 202 -1.59 -4.59 -20.69
CA TRP A 202 -1.34 -5.47 -19.54
C TRP A 202 -2.58 -5.73 -18.68
N LEU A 203 -3.23 -4.70 -18.14
CA LEU A 203 -4.29 -4.89 -17.15
C LEU A 203 -5.43 -5.78 -17.67
N GLU A 204 -6.00 -5.44 -18.82
CA GLU A 204 -7.10 -6.22 -19.40
C GLU A 204 -6.62 -7.53 -20.03
N PRO A 205 -5.66 -7.56 -20.97
CA PRO A 205 -5.35 -8.79 -21.71
C PRO A 205 -4.51 -9.82 -20.94
N CYS A 206 -3.67 -9.38 -20.00
CA CYS A 206 -2.71 -10.25 -19.31
C CYS A 206 -3.13 -10.49 -17.84
N TRP A 207 -3.42 -9.41 -17.11
CA TRP A 207 -3.72 -9.52 -15.69
C TRP A 207 -5.12 -10.08 -15.42
N LEU A 208 -6.15 -9.50 -16.06
CA LEU A 208 -7.55 -9.88 -15.87
C LEU A 208 -8.02 -10.89 -16.94
N GLY A 209 -7.51 -10.84 -18.16
CA GLY A 209 -8.06 -11.61 -19.28
C GLY A 209 -9.46 -11.14 -19.74
N CYS A 210 -9.91 -9.96 -19.30
CA CYS A 210 -11.21 -9.38 -19.66
C CYS A 210 -11.18 -7.84 -19.56
N SER A 211 -12.26 -7.17 -19.96
CA SER A 211 -12.38 -5.73 -19.77
C SER A 211 -12.56 -5.38 -18.30
N LEU A 212 -12.20 -4.15 -17.93
CA LEU A 212 -12.44 -3.64 -16.58
C LEU A 212 -13.91 -3.74 -16.18
N GLU A 213 -14.82 -3.39 -17.10
CA GLU A 213 -16.26 -3.40 -16.85
C GLU A 213 -16.76 -4.80 -16.47
N ARG A 214 -16.26 -5.85 -17.12
CA ARG A 214 -16.64 -7.23 -16.78
C ARG A 214 -16.09 -7.63 -15.42
N TYR A 215 -14.84 -7.28 -15.12
CA TYR A 215 -14.25 -7.61 -13.81
C TYR A 215 -14.95 -6.88 -12.65
N GLU A 216 -15.40 -5.64 -12.86
CA GLU A 216 -16.12 -4.83 -11.86
C GLU A 216 -17.49 -5.42 -11.46
N GLU A 217 -18.05 -6.35 -12.24
CA GLU A 217 -19.27 -7.08 -11.89
C GLU A 217 -19.04 -8.15 -10.80
N ILE A 218 -17.79 -8.51 -10.50
CA ILE A 218 -17.44 -9.48 -9.46
C ILE A 218 -17.62 -8.83 -8.08
N GLN A 219 -18.61 -9.28 -7.31
CA GLN A 219 -18.90 -8.73 -5.98
C GLN A 219 -18.76 -9.74 -4.85
N THR A 220 -18.66 -11.02 -5.18
CA THR A 220 -18.58 -12.11 -4.20
C THR A 220 -17.51 -13.13 -4.56
N TYR A 221 -17.15 -13.97 -3.59
CA TYR A 221 -16.27 -15.11 -3.82
C TYR A 221 -16.78 -16.03 -4.92
N ASP A 222 -18.08 -16.33 -4.92
CA ASP A 222 -18.70 -17.19 -5.93
C ASP A 222 -18.65 -16.56 -7.33
N ASP A 223 -18.86 -15.25 -7.44
CA ASP A 223 -18.70 -14.53 -8.71
C ASP A 223 -17.26 -14.64 -9.24
N PHE A 224 -16.27 -14.54 -8.35
CA PHE A 224 -14.86 -14.64 -8.71
C PHE A 224 -14.47 -16.04 -9.16
N MET A 225 -15.00 -17.06 -8.48
CA MET A 225 -14.84 -18.46 -8.90
C MET A 225 -15.49 -18.71 -10.26
N ALA A 226 -16.73 -18.24 -10.45
CA ALA A 226 -17.45 -18.37 -11.72
C ALA A 226 -16.75 -17.62 -12.86
N TRP A 227 -16.21 -16.42 -12.58
CA TRP A 227 -15.46 -15.62 -13.55
C TRP A 227 -14.24 -16.36 -14.09
N MET A 228 -13.50 -17.09 -13.25
CA MET A 228 -12.34 -17.87 -13.68
C MET A 228 -12.69 -19.01 -14.64
N ASP A 229 -13.92 -19.52 -14.58
CA ASP A 229 -14.40 -20.63 -15.40
C ASP A 229 -15.24 -20.15 -16.61
N GLU A 230 -15.57 -18.87 -16.68
CA GLU A 230 -16.45 -18.30 -17.71
C GLU A 230 -15.85 -18.36 -19.11
N LYS A 231 -14.55 -18.04 -19.25
CA LYS A 231 -13.85 -17.96 -20.55
C LYS A 231 -12.40 -18.43 -20.45
N PRO A 232 -11.83 -19.01 -21.53
CA PRO A 232 -10.42 -19.37 -21.57
C PRO A 232 -9.46 -18.21 -21.26
N GLU A 233 -9.79 -16.99 -21.67
CA GLU A 233 -8.98 -15.79 -21.44
C GLU A 233 -8.92 -15.45 -19.95
N HIS A 234 -10.05 -15.54 -19.23
CA HIS A 234 -10.11 -15.33 -17.79
C HIS A 234 -9.29 -16.40 -17.07
N ALA A 235 -9.52 -17.67 -17.43
CA ALA A 235 -8.85 -18.82 -16.82
C ALA A 235 -7.33 -18.79 -16.98
N ASN A 236 -6.85 -18.22 -18.10
CA ASN A 236 -5.43 -18.12 -18.44
C ASN A 236 -4.79 -16.78 -18.02
N SER A 237 -5.56 -15.83 -17.48
CA SER A 237 -5.05 -14.59 -16.93
C SER A 237 -4.07 -14.82 -15.78
N ASP A 238 -3.17 -13.86 -15.52
CA ASP A 238 -2.21 -13.97 -14.42
C ASP A 238 -2.91 -13.93 -13.05
N LEU A 239 -4.03 -13.23 -12.91
CA LEU A 239 -4.83 -13.22 -11.69
C LEU A 239 -5.43 -14.61 -11.40
N ALA A 240 -6.07 -15.24 -12.39
CA ALA A 240 -6.65 -16.56 -12.23
C ALA A 240 -5.57 -17.63 -12.02
N PHE A 241 -4.44 -17.52 -12.73
CA PHE A 241 -3.29 -18.40 -12.53
C PHE A 241 -2.71 -18.26 -11.12
N TYR A 242 -2.48 -17.02 -10.67
CA TYR A 242 -2.03 -16.72 -9.31
C TYR A 242 -2.96 -17.37 -8.28
N TRP A 243 -4.27 -17.19 -8.44
CA TRP A 243 -5.25 -17.75 -7.51
C TRP A 243 -5.18 -19.28 -7.46
N LYS A 244 -5.21 -19.94 -8.61
CA LYS A 244 -5.20 -21.41 -8.67
C LYS A 244 -3.88 -22.00 -8.16
N ALA A 245 -2.75 -21.44 -8.58
CA ALA A 245 -1.43 -21.89 -8.13
C ALA A 245 -1.19 -21.61 -6.65
N GLY A 246 -1.63 -20.44 -6.16
CA GLY A 246 -1.48 -20.05 -4.76
C GLY A 246 -2.21 -20.97 -3.79
N LEU A 247 -3.42 -21.44 -4.14
CA LEU A 247 -4.15 -22.43 -3.35
C LEU A 247 -3.44 -23.79 -3.33
N ASP A 248 -2.94 -24.24 -4.48
CA ASP A 248 -2.19 -25.50 -4.59
C ASP A 248 -0.88 -25.45 -3.78
N TYR A 249 -0.23 -24.28 -3.75
CA TYR A 249 0.97 -24.02 -2.96
C TYR A 249 0.68 -23.85 -1.46
N GLY A 250 -0.59 -23.72 -1.06
CA GLY A 250 -1.01 -23.52 0.32
C GLY A 250 -0.79 -22.11 0.86
N LEU A 251 -0.73 -21.08 -0.01
CA LEU A 251 -0.55 -19.68 0.41
C LEU A 251 -1.73 -19.14 1.24
N ASP A 252 -2.87 -19.80 1.17
CA ASP A 252 -4.06 -19.56 1.97
C ASP A 252 -3.92 -20.02 3.43
N LYS A 253 -2.94 -20.88 3.73
CA LYS A 253 -2.77 -21.52 5.05
C LYS A 253 -1.89 -20.72 6.01
N TYR A 254 -1.30 -19.62 5.55
CA TYR A 254 -0.35 -18.82 6.32
C TYR A 254 -0.80 -17.36 6.41
N GLY A 255 -0.37 -16.68 7.48
CA GLY A 255 -0.53 -15.23 7.63
C GLY A 255 -1.89 -14.79 8.14
N ALA A 256 -2.45 -15.42 9.17
CA ALA A 256 -3.72 -15.00 9.78
C ALA A 256 -3.73 -13.52 10.23
N GLY A 257 -2.57 -12.98 10.61
CA GLY A 257 -2.42 -11.60 11.09
C GLY A 257 -3.03 -11.39 12.48
N CYS A 258 -3.28 -10.13 12.84
CA CYS A 258 -3.80 -9.74 14.17
C CYS A 258 -5.33 -9.66 14.26
N GLY A 259 -6.04 -9.88 13.15
CA GLY A 259 -7.50 -9.81 13.05
C GLY A 259 -8.08 -8.39 13.16
N ARG A 260 -7.23 -7.36 13.12
CA ARG A 260 -7.60 -5.94 13.16
C ARG A 260 -6.93 -5.21 12.01
N TYR A 261 -7.68 -4.44 11.24
CA TYR A 261 -7.25 -3.91 9.96
C TYR A 261 -7.55 -2.42 9.86
N ILE A 262 -6.53 -1.58 9.67
CA ILE A 262 -6.64 -0.11 9.70
C ILE A 262 -6.32 0.52 8.34
N THR A 263 -7.03 1.60 8.02
CA THR A 263 -6.66 2.57 6.99
C THR A 263 -6.97 3.99 7.44
N TRP A 264 -6.06 4.91 7.12
CA TRP A 264 -6.26 6.34 7.29
C TRP A 264 -7.22 6.93 6.25
N GLY A 265 -7.56 6.17 5.21
CA GLY A 265 -8.23 6.71 4.02
C GLY A 265 -7.33 7.64 3.22
N TYR A 266 -7.51 7.65 1.91
CA TYR A 266 -6.70 8.46 0.99
C TYR A 266 -7.49 8.85 -0.27
N LEU A 267 -6.90 9.74 -1.06
CA LEU A 267 -7.53 10.49 -2.16
C LEU A 267 -8.58 11.49 -1.66
N PRO A 268 -8.16 12.70 -1.26
CA PRO A 268 -9.10 13.76 -0.94
C PRO A 268 -10.08 14.06 -2.09
N HIS A 269 -11.35 14.27 -1.76
CA HIS A 269 -12.39 14.67 -2.69
C HIS A 269 -12.29 16.18 -2.95
N GLU A 270 -12.30 16.55 -4.22
CA GLU A 270 -11.94 17.89 -4.68
C GLU A 270 -12.90 19.01 -4.24
N ASP A 271 -14.13 18.65 -3.89
CA ASP A 271 -15.14 19.57 -3.33
C ASP A 271 -15.26 19.53 -1.79
N ARG A 272 -14.55 18.61 -1.11
CA ARG A 272 -14.69 18.39 0.35
C ARG A 272 -13.42 18.68 1.13
N TYR A 273 -12.26 18.58 0.48
CA TYR A 273 -10.96 18.80 1.09
C TYR A 273 -10.43 20.23 0.95
N GLN A 274 -11.19 21.14 0.33
CA GLN A 274 -10.69 22.49 0.01
C GLN A 274 -10.25 23.29 1.25
N HIS A 275 -10.74 22.95 2.44
CA HIS A 275 -10.33 23.55 3.71
C HIS A 275 -9.96 22.44 4.70
N PRO A 276 -8.77 21.84 4.58
CA PRO A 276 -8.47 20.60 5.28
C PRO A 276 -8.18 20.85 6.77
N THR A 277 -8.87 20.11 7.63
CA THR A 277 -8.62 20.07 9.08
C THR A 277 -8.37 18.63 9.52
N ILE A 278 -7.86 18.44 10.74
CA ILE A 278 -7.75 17.09 11.32
C ILE A 278 -9.14 16.45 11.40
N ASP A 279 -10.14 17.21 11.86
CA ASP A 279 -11.49 16.70 12.14
C ASP A 279 -12.26 16.32 10.86
N ASN A 280 -12.12 17.09 9.77
CA ASN A 280 -12.89 16.84 8.55
C ASN A 280 -12.25 15.80 7.62
N ARG A 281 -10.99 15.39 7.88
CA ARG A 281 -10.22 14.58 6.93
C ARG A 281 -10.91 13.26 6.59
N ASN A 282 -11.47 12.58 7.59
CA ASN A 282 -12.18 11.31 7.41
C ASN A 282 -13.37 11.44 6.46
N ASP A 283 -14.09 12.56 6.54
CA ASP A 283 -15.25 12.89 5.72
C ASP A 283 -14.88 13.59 4.41
N ALA A 284 -13.59 13.74 4.10
CA ALA A 284 -13.10 14.42 2.92
C ALA A 284 -12.34 13.49 1.95
N VAL A 285 -12.12 12.21 2.29
CA VAL A 285 -11.38 11.25 1.43
C VAL A 285 -12.32 10.29 0.70
N ILE A 286 -12.03 10.00 -0.58
CA ILE A 286 -12.81 9.09 -1.44
C ILE A 286 -12.67 7.65 -0.94
N MET A 287 -11.44 7.19 -0.69
CA MET A 287 -11.23 5.92 -0.01
C MET A 287 -11.37 6.16 1.48
N LYS A 288 -12.47 5.66 2.05
CA LYS A 288 -12.84 5.93 3.44
C LYS A 288 -11.75 5.44 4.42
N SER A 289 -11.61 6.18 5.51
CA SER A 289 -10.81 5.75 6.65
C SER A 289 -11.61 4.76 7.50
N GLY A 290 -10.91 4.02 8.34
CA GLY A 290 -11.56 3.16 9.32
C GLY A 290 -10.69 2.04 9.84
N ILE A 291 -11.28 1.31 10.79
CA ILE A 291 -10.76 0.07 11.32
C ILE A 291 -11.83 -1.00 11.17
N TYR A 292 -11.48 -2.14 10.58
CA TYR A 292 -12.27 -3.35 10.58
C TYR A 292 -11.70 -4.32 11.62
N ASN A 293 -12.54 -4.75 12.56
CA ASN A 293 -12.20 -5.74 13.58
C ASN A 293 -12.93 -7.05 13.28
N SER A 294 -12.16 -8.06 12.83
CA SER A 294 -12.72 -9.37 12.45
C SER A 294 -13.17 -10.22 13.64
N HIS A 295 -12.69 -9.92 14.86
CA HIS A 295 -13.08 -10.67 16.06
C HIS A 295 -14.56 -10.47 16.43
N ASN A 296 -15.16 -9.35 16.01
CA ASN A 296 -16.55 -9.00 16.30
C ASN A 296 -17.32 -8.45 15.07
N ASP A 297 -16.76 -8.60 13.87
CA ASP A 297 -17.31 -8.14 12.58
C ASP A 297 -17.78 -6.67 12.63
N SER A 298 -16.93 -5.77 13.16
CA SER A 298 -17.27 -4.35 13.31
C SER A 298 -16.38 -3.43 12.48
N HIS A 299 -16.99 -2.34 12.00
CA HIS A 299 -16.31 -1.23 11.37
C HIS A 299 -16.47 0.03 12.22
N ILE A 300 -15.37 0.72 12.46
CA ILE A 300 -15.35 2.02 13.12
C ILE A 300 -14.55 3.03 12.31
N THR A 301 -14.85 4.31 12.51
CA THR A 301 -14.03 5.40 11.95
C THR A 301 -12.65 5.42 12.60
N MET A 302 -11.64 5.79 11.83
CA MET A 302 -10.27 5.91 12.32
C MET A 302 -10.12 7.20 13.14
N GLU A 303 -9.54 7.10 14.34
CA GLU A 303 -9.28 8.23 15.22
C GLU A 303 -7.78 8.40 15.50
N GLN A 304 -7.21 9.53 15.05
CA GLN A 304 -5.78 9.80 15.20
C GLN A 304 -5.33 9.88 16.66
N ALA A 305 -6.20 10.39 17.54
CA ALA A 305 -5.91 10.55 18.96
C ALA A 305 -5.67 9.22 19.70
N ARG A 306 -6.05 8.08 19.12
CA ARG A 306 -5.82 6.75 19.67
C ARG A 306 -4.46 6.16 19.30
N VAL A 307 -3.72 6.77 18.38
CA VAL A 307 -2.44 6.22 17.92
C VAL A 307 -1.35 6.46 18.95
N ARG A 308 -0.58 5.42 19.28
CA ARG A 308 0.62 5.48 20.10
C ARG A 308 1.80 4.81 19.43
N GLU A 309 2.98 5.37 19.67
CA GLU A 309 4.26 4.76 19.37
C GLU A 309 4.93 4.35 20.67
N ASN A 310 5.40 3.10 20.70
CA ASN A 310 6.19 2.56 21.80
C ASN A 310 7.61 2.23 21.32
N THR A 311 8.61 2.46 22.18
CA THR A 311 10.02 2.24 21.87
C THR A 311 10.72 1.22 22.77
N SER A 312 9.97 0.41 23.53
CA SER A 312 10.54 -0.51 24.56
C SER A 312 11.45 -1.61 24.03
N HIS A 313 11.40 -1.89 22.72
CA HIS A 313 12.25 -2.87 22.03
C HIS A 313 13.05 -2.24 20.89
N ALA A 314 13.09 -0.91 20.86
CA ALA A 314 13.72 -0.15 19.79
C ALA A 314 14.90 0.67 20.31
N TRP A 315 15.84 1.01 19.45
CA TRP A 315 17.07 1.72 19.83
C TRP A 315 16.89 3.24 20.07
N TYR A 316 15.96 3.59 20.97
CA TYR A 316 15.66 4.96 21.39
C TYR A 316 15.82 5.13 22.90
N SER A 317 16.33 6.29 23.30
CA SER A 317 16.52 6.67 24.71
C SER A 317 15.26 7.24 25.36
N GLU A 318 14.13 7.15 24.67
CA GLU A 318 12.84 7.75 25.03
C GLU A 318 12.09 6.97 26.11
N GLY A 319 12.58 5.77 26.46
CA GLY A 319 12.00 4.88 27.45
C GLY A 319 10.83 4.05 26.91
N ASN A 320 10.02 3.53 27.83
CA ASN A 320 8.98 2.53 27.54
C ASN A 320 7.56 3.13 27.47
N GLY A 321 7.46 4.46 27.40
CA GLY A 321 6.19 5.17 27.32
C GLY A 321 5.48 4.96 25.97
N ASP A 322 4.16 5.07 26.01
CA ASP A 322 3.33 5.14 24.82
C ASP A 322 3.05 6.61 24.49
N PHE A 323 3.62 7.09 23.39
CA PHE A 323 3.52 8.50 22.99
C PHE A 323 2.60 8.68 21.79
N HIS A 324 1.73 9.68 21.84
CA HIS A 324 1.09 10.16 20.62
C HIS A 324 2.15 10.83 19.73
N PRO A 325 2.09 10.72 18.38
CA PRO A 325 3.11 11.30 17.51
C PRO A 325 3.33 12.81 17.69
N PHE A 326 2.32 13.58 18.11
CA PHE A 326 2.48 15.01 18.45
C PHE A 326 3.31 15.27 19.72
N ASP A 327 3.37 14.30 20.63
CA ASP A 327 4.04 14.43 21.93
C ASP A 327 5.41 13.73 21.95
N ARG A 328 5.77 13.02 20.87
CA ARG A 328 7.01 12.24 20.79
C ARG A 328 8.17 13.08 20.26
N THR A 329 9.33 12.98 20.92
CA THR A 329 10.59 13.60 20.44
C THR A 329 11.67 12.54 20.25
N VAL A 330 11.96 12.21 18.99
CA VAL A 330 12.97 11.21 18.59
C VAL A 330 14.35 11.45 19.20
N SER A 331 14.87 10.46 19.93
CA SER A 331 16.18 10.50 20.58
C SER A 331 16.92 9.16 20.40
N ALA A 332 17.60 9.01 19.26
CA ALA A 332 18.30 7.79 18.86
C ALA A 332 19.53 7.49 19.74
N ILE A 333 19.77 6.21 19.99
CA ILE A 333 20.96 5.71 20.69
C ILE A 333 22.06 5.37 19.67
N SER A 334 23.32 5.68 19.98
CA SER A 334 24.48 5.32 19.15
C SER A 334 25.13 4.01 19.62
N ASN A 335 25.81 3.32 18.70
CA ASN A 335 26.53 2.06 18.97
C ASN A 335 25.64 0.97 19.59
N ASN A 336 24.51 0.70 18.94
CA ASN A 336 23.53 -0.25 19.45
C ASN A 336 24.01 -1.69 19.28
N GLU A 337 23.80 -2.50 20.33
CA GLU A 337 23.95 -3.95 20.27
C GLU A 337 22.56 -4.58 20.13
N THR A 338 22.45 -5.59 19.26
CA THR A 338 21.20 -6.34 19.07
C THR A 338 20.96 -7.26 20.28
N ASN A 339 19.83 -7.07 20.95
CA ASN A 339 19.35 -7.95 22.01
C ASN A 339 17.87 -8.28 21.78
N PHE A 340 17.58 -9.51 21.37
CA PHE A 340 16.22 -9.98 21.08
C PHE A 340 15.32 -10.12 22.32
N ASP A 341 15.90 -10.12 23.52
CA ASP A 341 15.19 -10.01 24.80
C ASP A 341 15.00 -8.54 25.26
N GLY A 342 15.61 -7.59 24.53
CA GLY A 342 15.61 -6.15 24.81
C GLY A 342 15.39 -5.35 23.52
N ASN A 343 16.35 -4.47 23.20
CA ASN A 343 16.29 -3.63 22.00
C ASN A 343 16.96 -4.30 20.80
N TYR A 344 16.22 -4.43 19.69
CA TYR A 344 16.69 -5.14 18.49
C TYR A 344 16.31 -4.46 17.17
N THR A 345 15.71 -3.27 17.17
CA THR A 345 15.19 -2.67 15.92
C THR A 345 15.16 -1.14 15.95
N TRP A 346 15.24 -0.51 14.77
CA TRP A 346 14.96 0.92 14.62
C TRP A 346 13.48 1.25 14.40
N CYS A 347 12.62 0.25 14.16
CA CYS A 347 11.19 0.50 14.03
C CYS A 347 10.56 0.74 15.40
N THR A 348 9.75 1.80 15.52
CA THR A 348 8.83 1.95 16.65
C THR A 348 7.67 0.97 16.53
N ALA A 349 7.02 0.67 17.64
CA ALA A 349 5.86 -0.20 17.66
C ALA A 349 4.59 0.65 17.75
N VAL A 350 3.88 0.81 16.62
CA VAL A 350 2.64 1.60 16.52
C VAL A 350 1.40 0.78 16.89
N SER A 351 0.50 1.35 17.70
CA SER A 351 -0.76 0.72 18.11
C SER A 351 -1.89 1.73 18.30
N ASP A 352 -3.12 1.22 18.25
CA ASP A 352 -4.32 1.91 18.75
C ASP A 352 -4.46 1.61 20.26
N VAL A 353 -4.70 2.61 21.11
CA VAL A 353 -4.78 2.43 22.58
C VAL A 353 -5.95 1.56 23.03
N GLU A 354 -7.01 1.45 22.24
CA GLU A 354 -8.18 0.63 22.56
C GLU A 354 -8.10 -0.73 21.90
N LEU A 355 -7.61 -0.78 20.65
CA LEU A 355 -7.64 -1.97 19.82
C LEU A 355 -6.28 -2.68 19.71
N GLY A 356 -5.18 -2.10 20.18
CA GLY A 356 -3.85 -2.67 20.09
C GLY A 356 -3.27 -2.63 18.67
N ARG A 357 -2.61 -3.71 18.26
CA ARG A 357 -1.94 -3.80 16.95
C ARG A 357 -2.96 -3.99 15.83
N CYS A 358 -2.78 -3.24 14.75
CA CYS A 358 -3.58 -3.31 13.55
C CYS A 358 -2.69 -3.51 12.33
N GLU A 359 -3.16 -4.28 11.36
CA GLU A 359 -2.52 -4.40 10.05
C GLU A 359 -2.95 -3.26 9.13
N ALA A 360 -2.01 -2.65 8.41
CA ALA A 360 -2.28 -1.66 7.37
C ALA A 360 -1.92 -2.22 5.98
N GLY A 361 -2.47 -1.61 4.94
CA GLY A 361 -2.16 -1.97 3.55
C GLY A 361 -3.42 -2.29 2.73
N PRO A 362 -3.26 -2.83 1.51
CA PRO A 362 -4.38 -3.05 0.60
C PRO A 362 -5.49 -3.93 1.19
N LEU A 363 -5.14 -5.03 1.88
CA LEU A 363 -6.14 -5.85 2.56
C LEU A 363 -7.01 -5.03 3.51
N SER A 364 -6.37 -4.25 4.38
CA SER A 364 -7.09 -3.41 5.34
C SER A 364 -7.99 -2.39 4.69
N ARG A 365 -7.52 -1.76 3.61
CA ARG A 365 -8.31 -0.78 2.84
C ARG A 365 -9.54 -1.42 2.22
N GLN A 366 -9.39 -2.61 1.66
CA GLN A 366 -10.48 -3.33 1.00
C GLN A 366 -11.49 -3.89 2.01
N LEU A 367 -11.04 -4.41 3.17
CA LEU A 367 -11.92 -4.83 4.25
C LEU A 367 -12.73 -3.65 4.83
N VAL A 368 -12.11 -2.48 4.94
CA VAL A 368 -12.78 -1.25 5.37
C VAL A 368 -13.73 -0.73 4.29
N ALA A 369 -13.40 -0.84 3.00
CA ALA A 369 -14.28 -0.45 1.89
C ALA A 369 -15.60 -1.23 1.86
N GLY A 370 -15.60 -2.50 2.28
CA GLY A 370 -16.81 -3.31 2.41
C GLY A 370 -17.73 -2.91 3.57
N GLY A 371 -17.27 -2.02 4.45
CA GLY A 371 -18.07 -1.46 5.54
C GLY A 371 -19.12 -0.45 5.08
N LYS A 372 -20.20 -0.35 5.86
CA LYS A 372 -21.29 0.63 5.66
C LYS A 372 -21.07 1.97 6.38
N HIS A 373 -19.99 2.09 7.16
CA HIS A 373 -19.63 3.33 7.84
C HIS A 373 -19.10 4.38 6.85
N GLY A 374 -18.93 5.60 7.34
CA GLY A 374 -18.51 6.74 6.54
C GLY A 374 -19.66 7.38 5.76
N GLN A 375 -19.29 8.17 4.76
CA GLN A 375 -20.23 8.97 3.97
C GLN A 375 -20.72 8.20 2.74
N GLY A 376 -21.97 8.46 2.31
CA GLY A 376 -22.59 7.72 1.20
C GLY A 376 -21.96 7.91 -0.18
N TRP A 377 -21.09 8.92 -0.36
CA TRP A 377 -20.34 9.17 -1.60
C TRP A 377 -18.94 8.53 -1.58
N GLN A 378 -18.47 8.07 -0.43
CA GLN A 378 -17.18 7.39 -0.33
C GLN A 378 -17.24 6.03 -1.02
N HIS A 379 -16.10 5.60 -1.53
CA HIS A 379 -15.98 4.31 -2.22
C HIS A 379 -16.41 3.17 -1.29
N HIS A 380 -17.31 2.33 -1.79
CA HIS A 380 -17.73 1.09 -1.16
C HIS A 380 -17.47 -0.07 -2.12
N ASP A 381 -16.89 -1.14 -1.60
CA ASP A 381 -16.60 -2.36 -2.36
C ASP A 381 -16.71 -3.57 -1.43
N PRO A 382 -17.72 -4.44 -1.61
CA PRO A 382 -17.93 -5.58 -0.73
C PRO A 382 -17.04 -6.78 -1.07
N PHE A 383 -16.37 -6.81 -2.23
CA PHE A 383 -15.81 -8.04 -2.79
C PHE A 383 -14.79 -8.71 -1.86
N ILE A 384 -13.74 -7.98 -1.48
CA ILE A 384 -12.68 -8.57 -0.64
C ILE A 384 -13.18 -8.92 0.76
N LEU A 385 -14.11 -8.15 1.34
CA LEU A 385 -14.74 -8.49 2.61
C LEU A 385 -15.59 -9.76 2.49
N ASN A 386 -16.28 -9.95 1.36
CA ASN A 386 -17.02 -11.16 1.08
C ASN A 386 -16.07 -12.38 0.96
N VAL A 387 -14.97 -12.25 0.20
CA VAL A 387 -13.95 -13.30 0.08
C VAL A 387 -13.34 -13.63 1.44
N PHE A 388 -12.97 -12.61 2.23
CA PHE A 388 -12.44 -12.79 3.59
C PHE A 388 -13.36 -13.67 4.45
N LYS A 389 -14.67 -13.44 4.41
CA LYS A 389 -15.66 -14.24 5.14
C LYS A 389 -15.80 -15.64 4.57
N ALA A 390 -15.80 -15.79 3.24
CA ALA A 390 -15.94 -17.08 2.56
C ALA A 390 -14.75 -18.01 2.81
N VAL A 391 -13.52 -17.48 2.85
CA VAL A 391 -12.29 -18.26 3.03
C VAL A 391 -11.85 -18.39 4.50
N GLY A 392 -12.60 -17.81 5.44
CA GLY A 392 -12.36 -17.95 6.87
C GLY A 392 -11.31 -17.02 7.48
N GLY A 393 -10.94 -15.93 6.80
CA GLY A 393 -10.07 -14.89 7.35
C GLY A 393 -8.95 -14.43 6.41
N ALA A 394 -7.96 -13.74 6.98
CA ALA A 394 -6.80 -13.27 6.22
C ALA A 394 -5.79 -14.39 5.97
N SER A 395 -5.12 -14.30 4.83
CA SER A 395 -3.99 -15.14 4.46
C SER A 395 -3.01 -14.36 3.58
N LEU A 396 -1.81 -14.91 3.34
CA LEU A 396 -0.90 -14.34 2.34
C LEU A 396 -1.60 -14.26 0.98
N HIS A 397 -2.39 -15.27 0.66
CA HIS A 397 -3.15 -15.35 -0.57
C HIS A 397 -4.11 -14.17 -0.73
N LEU A 398 -4.97 -13.94 0.28
CA LEU A 398 -5.99 -12.89 0.24
C LEU A 398 -5.39 -11.48 0.24
N ARG A 399 -4.25 -11.27 0.91
CA ARG A 399 -3.54 -9.98 0.86
C ARG A 399 -3.16 -9.59 -0.55
N GLN A 400 -2.73 -10.57 -1.35
CA GLN A 400 -2.37 -10.31 -2.73
C GLN A 400 -3.59 -10.06 -3.60
N LEU A 401 -4.68 -10.83 -3.44
CA LEU A 401 -5.93 -10.55 -4.15
C LEU A 401 -6.45 -9.14 -3.82
N ALA A 402 -6.41 -8.73 -2.55
CA ALA A 402 -6.82 -7.39 -2.15
C ALA A 402 -5.95 -6.29 -2.80
N ARG A 403 -4.62 -6.49 -2.86
CA ARG A 403 -3.69 -5.54 -3.50
C ARG A 403 -4.00 -5.35 -4.98
N VAL A 404 -4.24 -6.44 -5.70
CA VAL A 404 -4.42 -6.39 -7.15
C VAL A 404 -5.84 -6.04 -7.55
N HIS A 405 -6.83 -6.33 -6.70
CA HIS A 405 -8.20 -5.86 -6.90
C HIS A 405 -8.29 -4.34 -6.72
N GLU A 406 -7.58 -3.75 -5.74
CA GLU A 406 -7.52 -2.30 -5.53
C GLU A 406 -7.09 -1.53 -6.79
N LEU A 407 -6.21 -2.13 -7.62
CA LEU A 407 -5.74 -1.54 -8.87
C LEU A 407 -6.86 -1.06 -9.79
N VAL A 408 -7.96 -1.81 -9.88
CA VAL A 408 -9.09 -1.47 -10.77
C VAL A 408 -9.70 -0.15 -10.33
N LYS A 409 -9.93 0.02 -9.03
CA LYS A 409 -10.42 1.29 -8.49
C LYS A 409 -9.42 2.43 -8.69
N LEU A 410 -8.13 2.18 -8.50
CA LEU A 410 -7.09 3.19 -8.73
C LEU A 410 -7.05 3.66 -10.18
N TYR A 411 -7.19 2.73 -11.12
CA TYR A 411 -7.29 3.06 -12.54
C TYR A 411 -8.48 3.99 -12.81
N ARG A 412 -9.67 3.65 -12.30
CA ARG A 412 -10.88 4.47 -12.47
C ARG A 412 -10.76 5.85 -11.86
N GLU A 413 -10.14 5.97 -10.68
CA GLU A 413 -9.90 7.29 -10.07
C GLU A 413 -8.86 8.11 -10.84
N ALA A 414 -7.85 7.47 -11.46
CA ALA A 414 -6.90 8.18 -12.32
C ALA A 414 -7.59 8.72 -13.58
N GLU A 415 -8.45 7.90 -14.20
CA GLU A 415 -9.28 8.29 -15.33
C GLU A 415 -10.24 9.44 -14.96
N ARG A 416 -10.86 9.36 -13.79
CA ARG A 416 -11.72 10.43 -13.25
C ARG A 416 -10.94 11.73 -13.06
N CYS A 417 -9.77 11.69 -12.43
CA CYS A 417 -8.94 12.89 -12.22
C CYS A 417 -8.60 13.56 -13.55
N LEU A 418 -8.18 12.80 -14.56
CA LEU A 418 -7.86 13.34 -15.88
C LEU A 418 -9.07 13.99 -16.57
N ARG A 419 -10.26 13.42 -16.39
CA ARG A 419 -11.52 13.93 -16.96
C ARG A 419 -12.02 15.18 -16.26
N GLU A 420 -11.84 15.26 -14.96
CA GLU A 420 -12.41 16.30 -14.10
C GLU A 420 -11.53 17.55 -13.97
N ILE A 421 -10.26 17.49 -14.35
CA ILE A 421 -9.37 18.66 -14.37
C ILE A 421 -9.88 19.70 -15.37
N LYS A 422 -10.04 20.94 -14.91
CA LYS A 422 -10.47 22.08 -15.72
C LYS A 422 -9.35 23.08 -15.89
N LEU A 423 -8.67 23.09 -17.03
CA LEU A 423 -7.40 23.80 -17.22
C LEU A 423 -7.47 25.33 -17.04
N ASP A 424 -8.68 25.91 -17.08
CA ASP A 424 -8.96 27.34 -16.86
C ASP A 424 -9.22 27.69 -15.38
N GLU A 425 -9.36 26.71 -14.50
CA GLU A 425 -9.52 26.90 -13.05
C GLU A 425 -8.18 26.89 -12.29
N PRO A 426 -8.08 27.55 -11.11
CA PRO A 426 -6.81 27.68 -10.37
C PRO A 426 -6.22 26.35 -9.89
N PHE A 427 -4.89 26.21 -9.98
CA PHE A 427 -4.11 25.08 -9.43
C PHE A 427 -3.34 25.44 -8.15
N TYR A 428 -3.35 26.71 -7.77
CA TYR A 428 -2.66 27.21 -6.59
C TYR A 428 -3.34 28.46 -6.07
N ILE A 429 -3.58 28.50 -4.77
CA ILE A 429 -3.97 29.71 -4.03
C ILE A 429 -2.96 29.87 -2.90
N LYS A 430 -2.37 31.07 -2.79
CA LYS A 430 -1.36 31.34 -1.79
C LYS A 430 -1.98 31.23 -0.38
N PRO A 431 -1.39 30.43 0.53
CA PRO A 431 -1.77 30.35 1.93
C PRO A 431 -1.78 31.69 2.66
#